data_AF-A0A3D2C9W9-F1
#
_entry.id   AF-A0A3D2C9W9-F1
#
_cell.length_a   1.000
_cell.length_b   1.000
_cell.length_c   1.000
_cell.angle_alpha   90.00
_cell.angle_beta   90.00
_cell.angle_gamma   90.00
#
_symmetry.space_group_name_H-M   'P 1'
#
loop_
_entity.id
_entity.type
_entity.pdbx_description
1 polymer ?
#
loop_
_entity_poly.entity_id
_entity_poly.type
_entity_poly.pdbx_seq_one_letter_code
_entity_poly.pdbx_strand_id
1 'polypeptide(L)' 'RGVVMNPIDHPHGGGEGRSKGRHPVTPWGKPTKGYKTRARKKPSNKFIIKRRK' A
#
# COMPACT_ATOMS: atom_id res chain seq x y z
N ARG A 1 7.02 8.62 8.42
CA ARG A 1 6.88 7.14 8.37
C ARG A 1 5.57 6.79 9.09
N GLY A 2 4.71 5.93 8.54
CA GLY A 2 3.42 5.60 9.18
C GLY A 2 3.53 5.05 10.61
N VAL A 3 4.66 4.43 10.93
CA VAL A 3 5.00 3.92 12.28
C VAL A 3 5.12 5.02 13.35
N VAL A 4 5.41 6.27 12.94
CA VAL A 4 5.61 7.40 13.88
C VAL A 4 4.30 8.13 14.18
N MET A 5 3.24 7.80 13.44
CA MET A 5 1.93 8.46 13.58
C MET A 5 1.12 7.84 14.72
N ASN A 6 0.00 8.45 15.08
CA ASN A 6 -0.94 7.85 16.02
C ASN A 6 -1.80 6.78 15.32
N PRO A 7 -2.44 5.85 16.06
CA PRO A 7 -3.31 4.82 15.49
C PRO A 7 -4.44 5.36 14.61
N ILE A 8 -4.92 6.59 14.87
CA ILE A 8 -5.98 7.24 14.10
C ILE A 8 -5.51 7.72 12.72
N ASP A 9 -4.25 8.11 12.60
CA ASP A 9 -3.70 8.74 11.39
C ASP A 9 -3.15 7.70 10.41
N HIS A 10 -2.68 6.56 10.91
CA HIS A 10 -2.10 5.52 10.08
C HIS A 10 -2.33 4.13 10.66
N PRO A 11 -2.61 3.11 9.82
CA PRO A 11 -2.70 1.71 10.28
C PRO A 11 -1.39 1.12 10.85
N HIS A 12 -0.30 1.89 10.84
CA HIS A 12 0.99 1.52 11.44
C HIS A 12 1.31 2.36 12.67
N GLY A 13 0.48 3.37 12.97
CA GLY A 13 0.71 4.29 14.05
C GLY A 13 0.46 3.66 15.42
N GLY A 14 1.14 4.21 16.42
CA GLY A 14 1.11 3.76 17.80
C GLY A 14 1.98 2.54 18.12
N GLY A 15 1.85 2.09 19.37
CA GLY A 15 2.73 1.12 20.01
C GLY A 15 3.72 1.80 20.95
N GLU A 16 4.06 1.13 22.04
CA GLU A 16 5.08 1.60 22.98
C GLU A 16 6.47 1.52 22.32
N GLY A 17 7.21 2.62 22.36
CA GLY A 17 8.53 2.70 21.73
C GLY A 17 8.48 2.50 20.21
N ARG A 18 9.48 1.79 19.66
CA ARG A 18 9.59 1.58 18.20
C ARG A 18 8.98 0.24 17.79
N SER A 19 7.79 0.27 17.18
CA SER A 19 7.06 -0.93 16.74
C SER A 19 7.41 -1.39 15.31
N LYS A 20 7.40 -2.71 15.10
CA LYS A 20 7.44 -3.40 13.79
C LYS A 20 6.52 -4.62 13.86
N GLY A 21 5.33 -4.57 13.26
CA GLY A 21 4.40 -5.71 13.41
C GLY A 21 3.27 -5.87 12.39
N ARG A 22 3.13 -4.97 11.41
CA ARG A 22 2.02 -5.03 10.43
C ARG A 22 2.53 -5.10 9.00
N HIS A 23 1.77 -5.78 8.14
CA HIS A 23 2.01 -5.74 6.70
C HIS A 23 2.01 -4.28 6.23
N PRO A 24 2.94 -3.89 5.35
CA PRO A 24 2.99 -2.53 4.84
C PRO A 24 1.71 -2.16 4.09
N VAL A 25 1.01 -1.16 4.60
CA VAL A 25 -0.20 -0.61 4.00
C VAL A 25 -0.06 0.90 3.82
N THR A 26 -0.90 1.46 2.96
CA THR A 26 -1.11 2.89 2.82
C THR A 26 -1.87 3.44 4.04
N PRO A 27 -1.97 4.77 4.20
CA PRO A 27 -2.82 5.37 5.23
C PRO A 27 -4.28 4.89 5.16
N TRP A 28 -4.75 4.51 3.97
CA TRP A 28 -6.10 3.98 3.74
C TRP A 28 -6.20 2.45 3.78
N GLY A 29 -5.16 1.75 4.26
CA GLY A 29 -5.19 0.30 4.44
C GLY A 29 -4.95 -0.54 3.18
N LYS A 30 -4.61 0.06 2.03
CA LYS A 30 -4.27 -0.72 0.82
C LYS A 30 -2.86 -1.30 0.95
N PRO A 31 -2.61 -2.56 0.58
CA PRO A 31 -1.25 -3.12 0.63
C PRO A 31 -0.28 -2.36 -0.28
N THR A 32 0.92 -2.03 0.21
CA THR A 32 1.93 -1.29 -0.57
C THR A 32 2.99 -2.19 -1.22
N LYS A 33 3.09 -3.45 -0.78
CA LYS A 33 4.01 -4.42 -1.38
C LYS A 33 3.30 -5.29 -2.41
N GLY A 34 3.72 -5.17 -3.67
CA GLY A 34 3.32 -6.08 -4.76
C GLY A 34 1.87 -5.94 -5.26
N TYR A 35 1.05 -5.09 -4.64
CA TYR A 35 -0.34 -4.93 -5.04
C TYR A 35 -0.48 -4.12 -6.34
N LYS A 36 -1.01 -4.76 -7.38
CA LYS A 36 -1.30 -4.10 -8.67
C LYS A 36 -2.57 -3.28 -8.56
N THR A 37 -2.44 -1.96 -8.64
CA THR A 37 -3.57 -1.01 -8.55
C THR A 37 -4.28 -0.78 -9.89
N ARG A 38 -3.69 -1.22 -11.02
CA ARG A 38 -4.28 -1.04 -12.35
C ARG A 38 -5.55 -1.90 -12.51
N ALA A 39 -6.63 -1.25 -12.95
CA ALA A 39 -7.89 -1.92 -13.28
C ALA A 39 -7.71 -3.00 -14.35
N ARG A 40 -8.19 -4.22 -14.06
CA ARG A 40 -8.04 -5.40 -14.93
C ARG A 40 -8.83 -5.28 -16.24
N LYS A 41 -9.95 -4.55 -16.24
CA LYS A 41 -10.86 -4.41 -17.39
C LYS A 41 -10.69 -3.09 -18.17
N LYS A 42 -9.56 -2.38 -18.00
CA LYS A 42 -9.34 -1.09 -18.70
C LYS A 42 -9.25 -1.33 -20.23
N PRO A 43 -10.01 -0.61 -21.08
CA PRO A 43 -9.98 -0.81 -22.53
C PRO A 43 -8.59 -0.65 -23.16
N SER A 44 -7.75 0.21 -22.60
CA SER A 44 -6.38 0.41 -23.07
C SER A 44 -5.45 -0.79 -22.86
N ASN A 45 -5.90 -1.85 -22.18
CA ASN A 45 -5.14 -3.10 -22.07
C ASN A 45 -4.87 -3.74 -23.45
N LYS A 46 -5.74 -3.53 -24.45
CA LYS A 46 -5.55 -4.05 -25.81
C LYS A 46 -4.34 -3.47 -26.54
N PHE A 47 -3.87 -2.29 -26.11
CA PHE A 47 -2.74 -1.59 -26.73
C PHE A 47 -1.41 -1.83 -25.99
N ILE A 48 -1.36 -2.73 -25.01
CA ILE A 48 -0.17 -2.95 -24.19
C ILE A 48 0.49 -4.27 -24.54
N ILE A 49 1.68 -4.18 -25.14
CA ILE A 49 2.47 -5.32 -25.56
C ILE A 49 3.27 -5.92 -24.37
N LYS A 50 3.85 -5.07 -23.52
CA LYS A 50 4.64 -5.50 -22.35
C LYS A 50 4.49 -4.52 -21.19
N ARG A 51 4.46 -5.03 -19.95
CA ARG A 51 4.52 -4.20 -18.73
C ARG A 51 5.98 -3.91 -18.37
N ARG A 52 6.26 -2.70 -17.87
CA ARG A 52 7.56 -2.39 -17.23
C ARG A 52 7.71 -3.26 -15.97
N LYS A 53 8.89 -3.86 -15.80
CA LYS A 53 9.30 -4.50 -14.54
C LYS A 53 9.64 -3.41 -13.54
#